data_AF-A0A1C2HLQ7-F1
#
_entry.id   AF-A0A1C2HLQ7-F1
#
_cell.length_a   1.000
_cell.length_b   1.000
_cell.length_c   1.000
_cell.angle_alpha   90.00
_cell.angle_beta   90.00
_cell.angle_gamma   90.00
#
_symmetry.space_group_name_H-M   'P 1'
#
loop_
_entity.id
_entity.type
_entity.pdbx_description
1 polymer ?
#
loop_
_entity_poly.entity_id
_entity_poly.type
_entity_poly.pdbx_seq_one_letter_code
_entity_poly.pdbx_strand_id
1 'polypeptide(L)'
;MKTLKTVLFLGAALGAAACTPVGPYKGYDRQLGGKQDLSTLKAGVWIDPEGCDHWIIDDGVEGYLSARLDDYGKPICSGAGPKGSAVGPFRGGSEEPFDPL
;
A
#
# COMPACT_ATOMS: atom_id res chain seq x y z
N MET A 1 -32.93 -24.34 -10.53
CA MET A 1 -33.22 -23.38 -9.43
C MET A 1 -32.61 -23.77 -8.08
N LYS A 2 -32.69 -25.03 -7.63
CA LYS A 2 -32.10 -25.46 -6.34
C LYS A 2 -30.56 -25.31 -6.32
N THR A 3 -29.89 -25.77 -7.37
CA THR A 3 -28.43 -25.64 -7.56
C THR A 3 -27.95 -24.20 -7.57
N LEU A 4 -28.65 -23.29 -8.26
CA LEU A 4 -28.30 -21.87 -8.29
C LEU A 4 -28.41 -21.21 -6.90
N LYS A 5 -29.46 -21.53 -6.13
CA LYS A 5 -29.61 -21.05 -4.75
C LYS A 5 -28.51 -21.59 -3.83
N THR A 6 -28.14 -22.86 -3.98
CA THR A 6 -27.04 -23.47 -3.21
C THR A 6 -25.70 -22.80 -3.52
N VAL A 7 -25.38 -22.56 -4.80
CA VAL A 7 -24.15 -21.86 -5.20
C VAL A 7 -24.11 -20.42 -4.65
N LEU A 8 -25.22 -19.69 -4.73
CA LEU A 8 -25.31 -18.34 -4.17
C LEU A 8 -25.11 -18.33 -2.64
N PHE A 9 -25.70 -19.30 -1.92
CA PHE A 9 -25.55 -19.41 -0.47
C PHE A 9 -24.11 -19.75 -0.06
N LEU A 10 -23.47 -20.68 -0.77
CA LEU A 10 -22.07 -21.02 -0.53
C LEU A 10 -21.15 -19.84 -0.85
N GLY A 11 -21.37 -19.14 -1.96
CA GLY A 11 -20.61 -17.94 -2.32
C GLY A 11 -20.74 -16.83 -1.27
N ALA A 12 -21.95 -16.58 -0.77
CA ALA A 12 -22.19 -15.61 0.29
C ALA A 12 -21.52 -16.00 1.62
N ALA A 13 -21.57 -17.28 2.00
CA ALA A 13 -20.92 -17.78 3.21
C ALA A 13 -19.38 -17.68 3.14
N LEU A 14 -18.78 -18.01 1.99
CA LEU A 14 -17.34 -17.83 1.74
C LEU A 14 -16.93 -16.36 1.76
N GLY A 15 -17.72 -15.47 1.16
CA GLY A 15 -17.46 -14.03 1.18
C GLY A 15 -17.49 -13.45 2.60
N ALA A 16 -18.46 -13.87 3.44
CA ALA A 16 -18.55 -13.43 4.83
C ALA A 16 -17.35 -13.88 5.70
N ALA A 17 -16.73 -15.02 5.38
CA ALA A 17 -15.55 -15.53 6.09
C ALA A 17 -14.24 -14.78 5.73
N ALA A 18 -14.22 -13.99 4.65
CA ALA A 18 -13.04 -13.26 4.22
C ALA A 18 -12.72 -12.02 5.08
N CYS A 19 -13.68 -11.56 5.90
CA CYS A 19 -13.46 -10.50 6.89
C CYS A 19 -12.71 -11.03 8.12
N THR A 20 -11.47 -11.47 7.96
CA THR A 20 -10.59 -11.76 9.09
C THR A 20 -9.86 -10.49 9.52
N PRO A 21 -9.82 -10.12 10.81
CA PRO A 21 -9.01 -9.01 11.28
C PRO A 21 -7.55 -9.18 10.83
N VAL A 22 -6.95 -8.12 10.29
CA VAL A 22 -5.50 -8.13 10.00
C VAL A 22 -4.79 -8.23 11.35
N GLY A 23 -4.01 -9.29 11.54
CA GLY A 23 -3.29 -9.54 12.79
C GLY A 23 -2.30 -8.41 13.14
N PRO A 24 -1.81 -8.36 14.38
CA PRO A 24 -0.89 -7.32 14.84
C PRO A 24 0.46 -7.35 14.10
N TYR A 25 0.85 -8.50 13.55
CA TYR A 25 2.07 -8.65 12.76
C TYR A 25 1.79 -8.30 11.30
N LYS A 26 2.40 -7.21 10.83
CA LYS A 26 2.27 -6.69 9.46
C LYS A 26 3.50 -6.99 8.59
N GLY A 27 4.41 -7.84 9.05
CA GLY A 27 5.64 -8.20 8.33
C GLY A 27 5.48 -9.38 7.36
N TYR A 28 4.26 -9.85 7.13
CA TYR A 28 3.95 -10.89 6.14
C TYR A 28 3.14 -10.26 5.02
N ASP A 29 3.69 -10.27 3.82
CA ASP A 29 2.95 -10.01 2.60
C ASP A 29 2.29 -11.32 2.12
N ARG A 30 1.01 -11.26 1.74
CA ARG A 30 0.25 -12.40 1.21
C ARG A 30 0.34 -12.51 -0.31
N GLN A 31 1.02 -11.56 -0.96
CA GLN A 31 1.18 -11.47 -2.41
C GLN A 31 -0.15 -11.52 -3.17
N LEU A 32 -1.20 -10.97 -2.56
CA LEU A 32 -2.55 -10.96 -3.12
C LEU A 32 -2.76 -9.81 -4.11
N GLY A 33 -1.82 -8.87 -4.18
CA GLY A 33 -1.55 -7.86 -5.19
C GLY A 33 -0.03 -7.56 -5.18
N GLY A 34 0.47 -6.72 -6.08
CA GLY A 34 1.83 -6.17 -5.99
C GLY A 34 2.95 -7.18 -6.19
N LYS A 35 2.95 -7.91 -7.31
CA LYS A 35 3.99 -8.93 -7.65
C LYS A 35 5.26 -8.35 -8.24
N GLN A 36 5.37 -7.03 -8.20
CA GLN A 36 6.39 -6.28 -8.88
C GLN A 36 7.68 -6.33 -8.07
N ASP A 37 8.81 -6.35 -8.76
CA ASP A 37 10.08 -6.14 -8.06
C ASP A 37 10.16 -4.67 -7.66
N LEU A 38 10.59 -4.36 -6.42
CA LEU A 38 10.71 -2.98 -5.95
C LEU A 38 11.55 -2.08 -6.88
N SER A 39 12.46 -2.64 -7.67
CA SER A 39 13.26 -1.91 -8.65
C SER A 39 12.46 -1.38 -9.85
N THR A 40 11.27 -1.93 -10.14
CA THR A 40 10.40 -1.46 -11.24
C THR A 40 9.47 -0.33 -10.79
N LEU A 41 9.22 -0.22 -9.49
CA LEU A 41 8.36 0.80 -8.90
C LEU A 41 9.05 2.16 -8.75
N LYS A 42 8.24 3.20 -8.51
CA LYS A 42 8.73 4.57 -8.32
C LYS A 42 8.41 5.06 -6.91
N ALA A 43 9.43 5.58 -6.24
CA ALA A 43 9.26 6.24 -4.96
C ALA A 43 8.82 7.70 -5.14
N GLY A 44 7.88 8.12 -4.29
CA GLY A 44 7.63 9.53 -3.99
C GLY A 44 8.06 9.86 -2.56
N VAL A 45 7.70 11.06 -2.12
CA VAL A 45 7.98 11.55 -0.77
C VAL A 45 6.66 11.83 -0.07
N TRP A 46 6.44 11.19 1.07
CA TRP A 46 5.40 11.57 2.01
C TRP A 46 6.00 12.50 3.07
N ILE A 47 5.33 13.62 3.32
CA ILE A 47 5.70 14.60 4.33
C ILE A 47 4.81 14.35 5.55
N ASP A 48 5.42 13.97 6.66
CA ASP A 48 4.68 13.72 7.91
C ASP A 48 4.13 15.03 8.52
N PRO A 49 3.31 14.97 9.60
CA PRO A 49 2.79 16.17 10.26
C PRO A 49 3.87 17.10 10.84
N GLU A 50 5.04 16.55 11.18
CA GLU A 50 6.18 17.34 11.65
C GLU A 50 6.88 18.08 10.50
N GLY A 51 6.69 17.61 9.27
CA GLY A 51 7.23 18.18 8.04
C GLY A 51 8.42 17.41 7.48
N CYS A 52 8.66 16.20 7.98
CA CYS A 52 9.80 15.38 7.60
C CYS A 52 9.44 14.31 6.58
N ASP A 53 10.42 13.99 5.75
CA ASP A 53 10.28 13.19 4.55
C ASP A 53 10.35 11.70 4.86
N HIS A 54 9.48 10.96 4.20
CA HIS A 54 9.50 9.51 4.14
C HIS A 54 9.43 9.08 2.68
N TRP A 55 10.27 8.14 2.27
CA TRP A 55 10.10 7.48 0.99
C TRP A 55 8.83 6.65 1.05
N ILE A 56 7.98 6.77 0.03
CA ILE A 56 6.76 5.99 -0.11
C ILE A 56 6.66 5.40 -1.50
N ILE A 57 6.25 4.15 -1.57
CA ILE A 57 5.85 3.45 -2.80
C ILE A 57 4.46 2.85 -2.54
N ASP A 58 3.57 3.06 -3.50
CA ASP A 58 2.24 2.45 -3.53
C ASP A 58 2.23 1.39 -4.64
N ASP A 59 2.05 0.13 -4.24
CA ASP A 59 1.91 -1.03 -5.13
C ASP A 59 0.43 -1.47 -5.23
N GLY A 60 -0.49 -0.55 -4.92
CA GLY A 60 -1.94 -0.71 -5.03
C GLY A 60 -2.58 -1.25 -3.75
N VAL A 61 -2.38 -2.53 -3.44
CA VAL A 61 -2.93 -3.14 -2.20
C VAL A 61 -1.95 -3.02 -1.03
N GLU A 62 -0.66 -3.07 -1.34
CA GLU A 62 0.44 -2.96 -0.39
C GLU A 62 1.22 -1.64 -0.61
N GLY A 63 1.74 -1.08 0.48
CA GLY A 63 2.54 0.14 0.45
C GLY A 63 3.84 -0.04 1.22
N TYR A 64 4.92 0.53 0.69
CA TYR A 64 6.23 0.55 1.33
C TYR A 64 6.54 1.95 1.82
N LEU A 65 7.09 2.04 3.02
CA LEU A 65 7.50 3.31 3.62
C LEU A 65 8.81 3.16 4.37
N SER A 66 9.71 4.12 4.19
CA SER A 66 10.91 4.25 5.01
C SER A 66 11.21 5.71 5.30
N ALA A 67 11.70 6.00 6.51
CA ALA A 67 12.14 7.35 6.86
C ALA A 67 13.30 7.76 5.94
N ARG A 68 13.24 8.99 5.42
CA ARG A 68 14.34 9.56 4.63
C ARG A 68 15.32 10.23 5.60
N LEU A 69 16.49 9.63 5.74
CA LEU A 69 17.52 10.09 6.68
C LEU A 69 18.70 10.71 5.95
N ASP A 70 19.38 11.64 6.62
CA ASP A 70 20.70 12.12 6.19
C ASP A 70 21.80 11.11 6.53
N ASP A 71 23.03 11.41 6.12
CA ASP A 71 24.21 10.55 6.34
C ASP A 71 24.53 10.32 7.84
N TYR A 72 23.90 11.09 8.74
CA TYR A 72 24.05 10.98 10.20
C TYR A 72 22.84 10.31 10.87
N GLY A 73 21.86 9.84 10.09
CA GLY A 73 20.65 9.19 10.60
C GLY A 73 19.60 10.17 11.13
N LYS A 74 19.70 11.47 10.84
CA LYS A 74 18.65 12.45 11.21
C LYS A 74 17.57 12.50 10.13
N PRO A 75 16.29 12.71 10.50
CA PRO A 75 15.23 12.92 9.52
C PRO A 75 15.52 14.11 8.61
N ILE A 76 15.32 13.92 7.31
CA ILE A 76 15.34 15.00 6.33
C ILE A 76 13.96 15.63 6.30
N CYS A 77 13.87 16.96 6.33
CA CYS A 77 12.61 17.70 6.26
C CYS A 77 12.74 18.73 5.12
N SER A 78 12.54 18.27 3.88
CA SER A 78 13.00 18.99 2.68
C SER A 78 12.07 20.11 2.21
N GLY A 79 10.81 20.11 2.67
CA GLY A 79 9.79 21.04 2.21
C GLY A 79 9.29 20.74 0.79
N ALA A 80 9.43 19.49 0.31
CA ALA A 80 8.96 19.07 -1.02
C ALA A 80 7.45 19.22 -1.23
N GLY A 81 6.66 19.37 -0.15
CA GLY A 81 5.22 19.60 -0.21
C GLY A 81 4.63 20.01 1.15
N PRO A 82 3.31 20.26 1.22
CA PRO A 82 2.61 20.52 2.48
C PRO A 82 2.72 19.37 3.49
N LYS A 83 2.65 19.69 4.78
CA LYS A 83 2.58 18.70 5.87
C LYS A 83 1.38 17.76 5.67
N GLY A 84 1.60 16.46 5.86
CA GLY A 84 0.59 15.42 5.68
C GLY A 84 0.28 15.08 4.22
N SER A 85 1.09 15.52 3.25
CA SER A 85 0.88 15.25 1.83
C SER A 85 1.93 14.29 1.26
N ALA A 86 1.61 13.63 0.14
CA ALA A 86 2.55 12.86 -0.65
C ALA A 86 2.78 13.55 -2.01
N VAL A 87 4.04 13.59 -2.45
CA VAL A 87 4.46 14.22 -3.70
C VAL A 87 5.31 13.27 -4.54
N GLY A 88 5.30 13.48 -5.85
CA GLY A 88 6.02 12.64 -6.81
C GLY A 88 5.20 11.41 -7.26
N PRO A 89 5.79 10.57 -8.12
CA PRO A 89 5.08 9.47 -8.79
C PRO A 89 5.06 8.20 -7.91
N PHE A 90 4.61 8.29 -6.66
CA PHE A 90 4.64 7.16 -5.71
C PHE A 90 3.77 5.96 -6.12
N ARG A 91 2.80 6.17 -7.03
CA ARG A 91 1.96 5.13 -7.66
C ARG A 91 2.50 4.71 -9.03
N GLY A 92 3.72 5.12 -9.37
CA GLY A 92 4.30 4.90 -10.69
C GLY A 92 4.89 3.50 -10.80
N GLY A 93 4.54 2.79 -11.88
CA GLY A 93 5.06 1.45 -12.15
C GLY A 93 4.19 0.31 -11.63
N SER A 94 3.20 0.59 -10.77
CA SER A 94 2.20 -0.41 -10.35
C SER A 94 1.24 -0.72 -11.52
N GLU A 95 1.09 -2.00 -11.86
CA GLU A 95 0.15 -2.47 -12.90
C GLU A 95 -1.16 -3.04 -12.30
N GLU A 96 -1.44 -2.78 -11.03
CA GLU A 96 -2.49 -3.49 -10.31
C GLU A 96 -3.91 -3.01 -10.68
N PRO A 97 -4.83 -3.94 -11.04
CA PRO A 97 -6.18 -3.59 -11.50
C PRO A 97 -7.11 -3.07 -10.39
N PHE A 98 -6.66 -3.08 -9.13
CA PHE A 98 -7.44 -2.66 -7.96
C PHE A 98 -7.10 -1.26 -7.45
N ASP A 99 -6.12 -0.58 -8.05
CA ASP A 99 -5.85 0.83 -7.75
C ASP A 99 -6.23 1.72 -8.94
N PRO A 100 -7.48 2.24 -8.98
CA PRO A 100 -7.83 3.24 -9.97
C PRO A 100 -7.05 4.53 -9.68
N LEU A 101 -6.20 4.92 -10.64
CA LEU A 101 -5.54 6.23 -10.70
C LEU A 101 -6.54 7.38 -10.53
#